data_AF-A0A822FNI1-F1
#
_entry.id   AF-A0A822FNI1-F1
#
_cell.length_a   1.000
_cell.length_b   1.000
_cell.length_c   1.000
_cell.angle_alpha   90.00
_cell.angle_beta   90.00
_cell.angle_gamma   90.00
#
_symmetry.space_group_name_H-M   'P 1'
#
loop_
_entity.id
_entity.type
_entity.pdbx_description
1 polymer ?
#
loop_
_entity_poly.entity_id
_entity_poly.type
_entity_poly.pdbx_seq_one_letter_code
_entity_poly.pdbx_strand_id
1 'polypeptide(L)'
;FIMNLVTPKQRQQWTSQAEDYADMFLHRTKYVLPHVARFCLVSTFIEDGIRMWMQWSEQRDYIMKSWNVGWFIGTLFVIINLLGQLIPCAMILTRKKIDIACGILVFIIGFQVSFYFNTYL
;
A
#
# COMPACT_ATOMS: atom_id res chain seq x y z
N PHE A 1 -31.39 23.95 30.29
CA PHE A 1 -32.09 23.42 31.49
C PHE A 1 -31.66 21.97 31.82
N ILE A 2 -31.51 21.06 30.86
CA ILE A 2 -31.05 19.66 31.11
C ILE A 2 -29.55 19.55 31.45
N MET A 3 -28.70 20.46 30.95
CA MET A 3 -27.24 20.42 31.17
C MET A 3 -26.81 20.74 32.62
N ASN A 4 -27.69 21.32 33.45
CA ASN A 4 -27.39 21.74 34.84
C ASN A 4 -27.74 20.68 35.90
N LEU A 5 -28.26 19.51 35.51
CA LEU A 5 -28.60 18.41 36.44
C LEU A 5 -27.54 17.29 36.49
N VAL A 6 -26.42 17.43 35.78
CA VAL A 6 -25.35 16.45 35.79
C VAL A 6 -24.31 16.83 36.84
N THR A 7 -24.33 16.14 37.98
CA THR A 7 -23.33 16.24 39.05
C THR A 7 -21.92 15.99 38.48
N PRO A 8 -20.88 16.73 38.95
CA PRO A 8 -19.52 16.62 38.41
C PRO A 8 -18.95 15.19 38.48
N LYS A 9 -19.36 14.40 39.49
CA LYS A 9 -19.04 12.98 39.61
C LYS A 9 -19.63 12.12 38.49
N GLN A 10 -20.88 12.35 38.10
CA GLN A 10 -21.51 11.58 37.02
C GLN A 10 -20.81 11.90 35.70
N ARG A 11 -20.46 13.17 35.42
CA ARG A 11 -19.69 13.53 34.22
C ARG A 11 -18.37 12.76 34.13
N GLN A 12 -17.59 12.75 35.20
CA GLN A 12 -16.31 12.04 35.25
C GLN A 12 -16.47 10.53 35.04
N GLN A 13 -17.54 9.91 35.52
CA GLN A 13 -17.79 8.48 35.28
C GLN A 13 -18.10 8.17 33.82
N TRP A 14 -18.78 9.07 33.10
CA TRP A 14 -19.10 8.87 31.69
C TRP A 14 -17.87 9.15 30.82
N THR A 15 -17.08 10.17 31.17
CA THR A 15 -15.80 10.44 30.49
C THR A 15 -14.79 9.33 30.76
N SER A 16 -14.67 8.84 32.00
CA SER A 16 -13.78 7.74 32.37
C SER A 16 -14.17 6.45 31.66
N GLN A 17 -15.46 6.10 31.60
CA GLN A 17 -15.90 4.95 30.83
C GLN A 17 -15.60 5.11 29.34
N ALA A 18 -15.81 6.30 28.76
CA ALA A 18 -15.48 6.55 27.37
C ALA A 18 -13.97 6.47 27.09
N GLU A 19 -13.14 6.96 28.01
CA GLU A 19 -11.67 6.83 27.97
C GLU A 19 -11.25 5.36 28.02
N ASP A 20 -11.82 4.58 28.94
CA ASP A 20 -11.53 3.14 29.08
C ASP A 20 -11.90 2.36 27.80
N TYR A 21 -13.06 2.64 27.21
CA TYR A 21 -13.45 2.04 25.94
C TYR A 21 -12.54 2.50 24.79
N ALA A 22 -12.17 3.77 24.74
CA ALA A 22 -11.28 4.32 23.73
C ALA A 22 -9.87 3.72 23.83
N ASP A 23 -9.30 3.59 25.02
CA ASP A 23 -7.99 2.99 25.26
C ASP A 23 -7.99 1.50 24.93
N MET A 24 -9.06 0.78 25.30
CA MET A 24 -9.21 -0.62 24.97
C MET A 24 -9.32 -0.83 23.44
N PHE A 25 -10.02 0.07 22.73
CA PHE A 25 -10.11 0.05 21.27
C PHE A 25 -8.77 0.42 20.62
N LEU A 26 -8.08 1.45 21.12
CA LEU A 26 -6.76 1.88 20.64
C LEU A 26 -5.72 0.75 20.80
N HIS A 27 -5.72 0.07 21.94
CA HIS A 27 -4.79 -1.01 22.22
C HIS A 27 -5.03 -2.23 21.32
N ARG A 28 -6.31 -2.60 21.13
CA ARG A 28 -6.70 -3.71 20.25
C ARG A 28 -6.42 -3.41 18.77
N THR A 29 -6.63 -2.15 18.36
CA THR A 29 -6.35 -1.72 16.99
C THR A 29 -4.85 -1.69 16.70
N LYS A 30 -4.01 -1.21 17.63
CA LYS A 30 -2.55 -1.16 17.45
C LYS A 30 -1.92 -2.52 17.11
N TYR A 31 -2.44 -3.62 17.67
CA TYR A 31 -1.93 -4.96 17.39
C TYR A 31 -2.41 -5.53 16.04
N VAL A 32 -3.64 -5.24 15.63
CA VAL A 32 -4.22 -5.76 14.38
C VAL A 32 -3.82 -4.92 13.16
N LEU A 33 -3.70 -3.60 13.34
CA LEU A 33 -3.42 -2.64 12.28
C LEU A 33 -2.19 -3.00 11.41
N PRO A 34 -1.02 -3.39 11.97
CA PRO A 34 0.13 -3.70 11.13
C PRO A 34 -0.05 -5.03 10.36
N HIS A 35 -0.89 -5.95 10.82
CA HIS A 35 -1.18 -7.18 10.07
C HIS A 35 -2.13 -6.92 8.90
N VAL A 36 -3.19 -6.14 9.15
CA VAL A 36 -4.15 -5.75 8.10
C VAL A 36 -3.49 -4.84 7.08
N ALA A 37 -2.67 -3.87 7.51
CA ALA A 37 -1.95 -2.99 6.61
C ALA A 37 -1.03 -3.75 5.64
N ARG A 38 -0.34 -4.80 6.12
CA ARG A 38 0.49 -5.66 5.25
C ARG A 38 -0.34 -6.43 4.24
N PHE A 39 -1.47 -7.01 4.66
CA PHE A 39 -2.38 -7.71 3.73
C PHE A 39 -2.99 -6.76 2.70
N CYS A 40 -3.42 -5.57 3.13
CA CYS A 40 -3.95 -4.53 2.24
C CYS A 40 -2.90 -4.09 1.22
N LEU A 41 -1.67 -3.82 1.67
CA LEU A 41 -0.57 -3.41 0.81
C LEU A 41 -0.23 -4.49 -0.22
N VAL A 42 -0.12 -5.75 0.21
CA VAL A 42 0.10 -6.89 -0.72
C VAL A 42 -1.04 -7.02 -1.72
N SER A 43 -2.30 -6.84 -1.27
CA SER A 43 -3.46 -6.87 -2.16
C SER A 43 -3.40 -5.78 -3.23
N THR A 44 -3.00 -4.55 -2.87
CA THR A 44 -2.86 -3.44 -3.83
C THR A 44 -1.88 -3.75 -4.95
N PHE A 45 -0.71 -4.31 -4.62
CA PHE A 45 0.29 -4.67 -5.62
C PHE A 45 -0.10 -5.90 -6.45
N ILE A 46 -0.80 -6.87 -5.86
CA ILE A 46 -1.33 -8.01 -6.62
C ILE A 46 -2.39 -7.53 -7.62
N GLU A 47 -3.30 -6.65 -7.19
CA GLU A 47 -4.29 -6.03 -8.08
C GLU A 47 -3.63 -5.26 -9.21
N ASP A 48 -2.60 -4.47 -8.91
CA ASP A 48 -1.83 -3.73 -9.92
C ASP A 48 -1.09 -4.67 -10.89
N GLY A 49 -0.43 -5.70 -10.39
CA GLY A 49 0.23 -6.71 -11.22
C GLY A 49 -0.76 -7.43 -12.16
N ILE A 50 -1.96 -7.76 -11.68
CA ILE A 50 -3.03 -8.33 -12.51
C ILE A 50 -3.51 -7.33 -13.56
N ARG A 51 -3.73 -6.07 -13.18
CA ARG A 51 -4.11 -5.00 -14.11
C ARG A 51 -3.08 -4.86 -15.24
N MET A 52 -1.80 -4.85 -14.88
CA MET A 52 -0.69 -4.72 -15.82
C MET A 52 -0.55 -5.95 -16.73
N TRP A 53 -0.85 -7.14 -16.22
CA TRP A 53 -0.92 -8.37 -17.03
C TRP A 53 -2.06 -8.31 -18.05
N MET A 54 -3.25 -7.91 -17.62
CA MET A 54 -4.43 -7.79 -18.50
C MET A 54 -4.23 -6.73 -19.58
N GLN A 55 -3.52 -5.64 -19.27
CA GLN A 55 -3.25 -4.53 -20.17
C GLN A 55 -1.80 -4.52 -20.69
N TRP A 56 -1.20 -5.71 -20.81
CA TRP A 56 0.22 -5.85 -21.16
C TRP A 56 0.61 -5.12 -22.44
N SER A 57 -0.18 -5.28 -23.51
CA SER A 57 0.10 -4.67 -24.81
C SER A 57 0.04 -3.15 -24.75
N GLU A 58 -0.94 -2.59 -24.03
CA GLU A 58 -1.09 -1.14 -23.86
C GLU A 58 0.08 -0.56 -23.06
N GLN A 59 0.51 -1.24 -21.99
CA GLN A 59 1.66 -0.83 -21.18
C GLN A 59 2.95 -0.82 -21.99
N ARG A 60 3.20 -1.88 -22.77
CA ARG A 60 4.37 -1.97 -23.63
C ARG A 60 4.35 -0.87 -24.69
N ASP A 61 3.22 -0.67 -25.36
CA ASP A 61 3.11 0.31 -26.45
C ASP A 61 3.23 1.76 -25.92
N TYR A 62 2.77 2.00 -24.69
CA TYR A 62 3.01 3.26 -23.97
C TYR A 62 4.51 3.48 -23.73
N ILE A 63 5.23 2.52 -23.17
CA ILE A 63 6.69 2.63 -22.93
C ILE A 63 7.45 2.84 -24.25
N MET A 64 7.10 2.09 -25.29
CA MET A 64 7.72 2.22 -26.61
C MET A 64 7.56 3.63 -27.19
N LYS A 65 6.35 4.20 -27.13
CA LYS A 65 6.07 5.55 -27.65
C LYS A 65 6.71 6.63 -26.78
N SER A 66 6.54 6.53 -25.47
CA SER A 66 7.02 7.52 -24.51
C SER A 66 8.55 7.63 -24.48
N TRP A 67 9.25 6.50 -24.61
CA TRP A 67 10.71 6.49 -24.52
C TRP A 67 11.40 6.31 -25.88
N ASN A 68 10.62 6.21 -26.96
CA ASN A 68 11.12 5.97 -28.31
C ASN A 68 12.03 4.71 -28.39
N VAL A 69 11.71 3.70 -27.61
CA VAL A 69 12.46 2.43 -27.51
C VAL A 69 11.82 1.34 -28.36
N GLY A 70 12.64 0.40 -28.83
CA GLY A 70 12.18 -0.77 -29.56
C GLY A 70 11.29 -1.71 -28.72
N TRP A 71 10.50 -2.52 -29.42
CA TRP A 71 9.54 -3.45 -28.83
C TRP A 71 10.11 -4.39 -27.77
N PHE A 72 11.35 -4.87 -27.99
CA PHE A 72 12.04 -5.76 -27.07
C PHE A 72 12.35 -5.09 -25.71
N ILE A 73 12.85 -3.86 -25.73
CA ILE A 73 13.21 -3.11 -24.52
C ILE A 73 11.95 -2.71 -23.75
N GLY A 74 10.90 -2.27 -24.45
CA GLY A 74 9.61 -1.98 -23.82
C GLY A 74 9.02 -3.21 -23.14
N THR A 75 9.08 -4.37 -23.79
CA THR A 75 8.59 -5.64 -23.22
C THR A 75 9.40 -6.04 -21.98
N LEU A 76 10.74 -5.94 -22.04
CA LEU A 76 11.61 -6.21 -20.89
C LEU A 76 11.29 -5.32 -19.69
N PHE A 77 11.02 -4.04 -19.92
CA PHE A 77 10.68 -3.11 -18.85
C PHE A 77 9.38 -3.50 -18.14
N VAL A 78 8.33 -3.83 -18.90
CA VAL A 78 7.05 -4.28 -18.34
C VAL A 78 7.22 -5.61 -17.58
N ILE A 79 8.09 -6.53 -18.05
CA ILE A 79 8.40 -7.79 -17.33
C ILE A 79 9.08 -7.49 -16.01
N ILE A 80 10.12 -6.66 -16.01
CA ILE A 80 10.87 -6.31 -14.81
C ILE A 80 9.97 -5.63 -13.79
N ASN A 81 9.09 -4.73 -14.24
CA ASN A 81 8.14 -4.07 -13.37
C ASN A 81 7.13 -5.06 -12.77
N LEU A 82 6.57 -5.95 -13.59
CA LEU A 82 5.61 -6.95 -13.17
C LEU A 82 6.21 -7.93 -12.14
N LEU A 83 7.32 -8.58 -12.49
CA LEU A 83 7.98 -9.54 -11.60
C LEU A 83 8.56 -8.85 -10.38
N GLY A 84 9.07 -7.64 -10.56
CA GLY A 84 9.64 -6.81 -9.53
C GLY A 84 8.65 -6.47 -8.42
N GLN A 85 7.36 -6.27 -8.72
CA GLN A 85 6.34 -6.11 -7.68
C GLN A 85 5.78 -7.44 -7.15
N LEU A 86 5.64 -8.48 -8.00
CA LEU A 86 5.06 -9.76 -7.60
C LEU A 86 5.97 -10.59 -6.67
N ILE A 87 7.29 -10.60 -6.91
CA ILE A 87 8.28 -11.33 -6.09
C ILE A 87 8.27 -10.86 -4.62
N PRO A 88 8.42 -9.57 -4.31
CA PRO A 88 8.35 -9.08 -2.93
C PRO A 88 6.95 -9.26 -2.33
N CYS A 89 5.86 -9.18 -3.11
CA CYS A 89 4.53 -9.50 -2.60
C CYS A 89 4.40 -10.95 -2.12
N ALA A 90 4.93 -11.92 -2.87
CA ALA A 90 5.00 -13.31 -2.45
C ALA A 90 5.89 -13.49 -1.20
N MET A 91 6.98 -12.73 -1.10
CA MET A 91 7.86 -12.71 0.08
C MET A 91 7.18 -12.15 1.33
N ILE A 92 6.36 -11.10 1.20
CA ILE A 92 5.56 -10.55 2.31
C ILE A 92 4.48 -11.54 2.75
N LEU A 93 3.85 -12.23 1.80
CA LEU A 93 2.84 -13.25 2.08
C LEU A 93 3.42 -14.44 2.86
N THR A 94 4.63 -14.87 2.49
CA THR A 94 5.39 -15.93 3.20
C THR A 94 6.03 -15.46 4.51
N ARG A 95 5.80 -14.19 4.91
CA ARG A 95 6.29 -13.56 6.14
C ARG A 95 7.83 -13.62 6.30
N LYS A 96 8.59 -13.82 5.22
CA LYS A 96 10.06 -13.84 5.26
C LYS A 96 10.59 -12.46 4.91
N LYS A 97 11.41 -11.86 5.77
CA LYS A 97 12.16 -10.60 5.50
C LYS A 97 11.28 -9.47 4.92
N ILE A 98 10.17 -9.18 5.59
CA ILE A 98 9.16 -8.18 5.17
C ILE A 98 9.81 -6.81 4.92
N ASP A 99 10.77 -6.39 5.75
CA ASP A 99 11.42 -5.08 5.61
C ASP A 99 12.22 -4.96 4.31
N ILE A 100 12.86 -6.05 3.86
CA ILE A 100 13.59 -6.09 2.59
C ILE A 100 12.61 -6.03 1.42
N ALA A 101 11.51 -6.79 1.50
CA ALA A 101 10.48 -6.77 0.46
C ALA A 101 9.83 -5.39 0.31
N CYS A 102 9.56 -4.69 1.42
CA CYS A 102 9.08 -3.30 1.40
C CYS A 102 10.10 -2.36 0.76
N GLY A 103 11.40 -2.52 1.05
CA GLY A 103 12.47 -1.74 0.42
C GLY A 103 12.53 -1.94 -1.10
N ILE A 104 12.38 -3.19 -1.57
CA ILE A 104 12.34 -3.51 -3.00
C ILE A 104 11.09 -2.90 -3.67
N LEU A 105 9.93 -2.97 -3.04
CA LEU A 105 8.69 -2.37 -3.56
C LEU A 105 8.82 -0.85 -3.73
N VAL A 106 9.31 -0.16 -2.70
CA VAL A 106 9.52 1.29 -2.76
C VAL A 106 10.53 1.66 -3.86
N PHE A 107 11.61 0.88 -3.99
CA PHE A 107 12.60 1.09 -5.05
C PHE A 107 11.99 0.96 -6.45
N ILE A 108 11.18 -0.07 -6.69
CA ILE A 108 10.58 -0.33 -8.02
C ILE A 108 9.54 0.72 -8.39
N ILE A 109 8.67 1.11 -7.44
CA ILE A 109 7.71 2.19 -7.65
C ILE A 109 8.45 3.50 -7.90
N GLY A 110 9.47 3.81 -7.08
CA GLY A 110 10.27 5.01 -7.25
C GLY A 110 10.99 5.05 -8.61
N PHE A 111 11.51 3.91 -9.07
CA PHE A 111 12.08 3.74 -10.40
C PHE A 111 11.04 4.07 -11.47
N GLN A 112 9.86 3.42 -11.44
CA GLN A 112 8.78 3.69 -12.40
C GLN A 112 8.31 5.15 -12.39
N VAL A 113 8.12 5.75 -11.21
CA VAL A 113 7.68 7.15 -11.06
C VAL A 113 8.71 8.12 -11.60
N SER A 114 10.00 7.84 -11.41
CA SER A 114 11.09 8.68 -11.95
C SER A 114 11.05 8.71 -13.47
N PHE A 115 10.79 7.57 -14.12
CA PHE A 115 10.63 7.55 -15.57
C PHE A 115 9.34 8.18 -16.07
N TYR A 116 8.23 7.97 -15.34
CA TYR A 116 7.00 8.68 -15.63
C TYR A 116 7.29 10.18 -15.61
N PHE A 117 7.83 10.72 -14.53
CA PHE A 117 8.16 12.15 -14.41
C PHE A 117 9.08 12.67 -15.52
N ASN A 118 10.12 11.92 -15.90
CA ASN A 118 11.01 12.29 -17.02
C ASN A 118 10.30 12.34 -18.38
N THR A 119 9.19 11.62 -18.55
CA THR A 119 8.38 11.64 -19.78
C THR A 119 7.46 12.88 -19.84
N TYR A 120 7.08 13.49 -18.71
CA TYR A 120 6.18 14.66 -18.67
C TYR A 120 6.91 16.02 -18.67
N LEU A 121 8.22 16.02 -18.48
CA LEU A 121 9.10 17.21 -18.52
C LEU A 121 9.71 17.37 -19.91
#